data_AF-A0A975M7R5-F1
#
_entry.id   AF-A0A975M7R5-F1
#
_cell.length_a   1.000
_cell.length_b   1.000
_cell.length_c   1.000
_cell.angle_alpha   90.00
_cell.angle_beta   90.00
_cell.angle_gamma   90.00
#
_symmetry.space_group_name_H-M   'P 1'
#
loop_
_entity.id
_entity.type
_entity.pdbx_description
1 polymer ?
#
loop_
_entity_poly.entity_id
_entity_poly.type
_entity_poly.pdbx_seq_one_letter_code
_entity_poly.pdbx_strand_id
1 'polypeptide(L)'
;MARKLLLLTSALLLSLLALAGCTNNDSGEDSNASNTENSSPEGSETSSPEETGPPSPGESDSSNTAAACDSFSPGSSEQEECEAQGVRGSTEDPDRCGNTTPSPIASGIIEGTFGPYCENAIASTYDSSLVPEGADTTVTINETEASTDVDLIVRGFLPNTPFTATLHEDTCGAEASAAGPEYTDTQNTQSRNLIMNFTTDDDGGSDVSVTAPWVLPDDGIGRSLLITSETSTPGTDQSGEGAVACISLER
;
A
#
# COMPACT_ATOMS: atom_id res chain seq x y z
N MET A 1 55.20 7.88 -22.50
CA MET A 1 55.60 7.41 -21.15
C MET A 1 54.36 6.80 -20.50
N ALA A 2 54.50 5.59 -19.97
CA ALA A 2 53.49 4.54 -19.86
C ALA A 2 52.36 4.73 -18.83
N ARG A 3 51.17 4.19 -19.14
CA ARG A 3 50.19 3.62 -18.18
C ARG A 3 49.58 2.37 -18.85
N LYS A 4 50.17 1.18 -18.66
CA LYS A 4 49.75 0.11 -17.70
C LYS A 4 48.25 -0.18 -17.83
N LEU A 5 47.84 -1.05 -18.76
CA LEU A 5 47.82 -2.52 -18.76
C LEU A 5 46.62 -3.09 -17.96
N LEU A 6 45.59 -3.49 -18.74
CA LEU A 6 44.50 -4.41 -18.40
C LEU A 6 45.00 -5.64 -17.62
N LEU A 7 44.22 -6.09 -16.64
CA LEU A 7 44.12 -7.52 -16.29
C LEU A 7 42.69 -7.83 -15.82
N LEU A 8 42.00 -8.64 -16.64
CA LEU A 8 40.81 -9.41 -16.28
C LEU A 8 41.23 -10.58 -15.37
N THR A 9 40.45 -10.87 -14.33
CA THR A 9 40.31 -12.24 -13.80
C THR A 9 38.88 -12.48 -13.35
N SER A 10 38.22 -13.33 -14.14
CA SER A 10 36.95 -13.99 -13.86
C SER A 10 37.15 -15.08 -12.80
N ALA A 11 36.23 -15.21 -11.85
CA ALA A 11 36.11 -16.40 -11.00
C ALA A 11 34.63 -16.71 -10.76
N LEU A 12 34.15 -17.63 -11.59
CA LEU A 12 32.86 -18.32 -11.56
C LEU A 12 32.85 -19.29 -10.37
N LEU A 13 31.87 -19.20 -9.47
CA LEU A 13 31.60 -20.22 -8.44
C LEU A 13 30.13 -20.61 -8.51
N LEU A 14 29.87 -21.66 -9.28
CA LEU A 14 28.65 -22.47 -9.22
C LEU A 14 28.66 -23.28 -7.92
N SER A 15 27.58 -23.23 -7.15
CA SER A 15 27.26 -24.29 -6.19
C SER A 15 25.78 -24.65 -6.30
N LEU A 16 25.54 -25.79 -6.95
CA LEU A 16 24.31 -26.56 -6.90
C LEU A 16 24.20 -27.21 -5.51
N LEU A 17 23.10 -26.97 -4.80
CA LEU A 17 22.54 -27.96 -3.88
C LEU A 17 21.09 -28.22 -4.27
N ALA A 18 20.85 -29.41 -4.82
CA ALA A 18 19.53 -30.02 -4.89
C ALA A 18 19.35 -30.91 -3.65
N LEU A 19 18.27 -30.72 -2.90
CA LEU A 19 17.73 -31.74 -2.02
C LEU A 19 16.33 -32.15 -2.49
N ALA A 20 16.12 -33.44 -2.40
CA ALA A 20 15.03 -34.23 -2.95
C ALA A 20 14.00 -34.59 -1.89
N GLY A 21 12.78 -34.91 -2.36
CA GLY A 21 11.80 -35.77 -1.67
C GLY A 21 11.02 -35.07 -0.55
N CYS A 22 9.72 -35.29 -0.35
CA CYS A 22 9.01 -36.56 -0.50
C CYS A 22 7.56 -36.36 -1.01
N THR A 23 7.11 -37.35 -1.74
CA THR A 23 5.73 -37.62 -2.13
C THR A 23 4.97 -38.33 -1.01
N ASN A 24 3.63 -38.20 -1.02
CA ASN A 24 2.58 -39.21 -0.76
C ASN A 24 1.41 -38.57 0.00
N ASN A 25 0.19 -38.56 -0.57
CA ASN A 25 -0.86 -39.60 -0.43
C ASN A 25 -1.51 -39.49 0.97
N ASP A 26 -2.80 -39.53 1.22
CA ASP A 26 -3.92 -40.25 0.60
C ASP A 26 -5.19 -39.82 1.35
N SER A 27 -6.34 -39.88 0.67
CA SER A 27 -7.69 -40.23 1.12
C SER A 27 -8.26 -39.76 2.49
N GLY A 28 -9.52 -39.31 2.41
CA GLY A 28 -10.39 -39.09 3.56
C GLY A 28 -11.80 -38.68 3.14
N GLU A 29 -12.48 -39.56 2.40
CA GLU A 29 -13.95 -39.60 2.40
C GLU A 29 -14.41 -39.87 3.83
N ASP A 30 -15.37 -39.08 4.34
CA ASP A 30 -16.47 -39.67 5.10
C ASP A 30 -17.69 -38.75 5.11
N SER A 31 -18.81 -39.43 4.93
CA SER A 31 -20.15 -38.91 4.77
C SER A 31 -20.76 -38.66 6.15
N ASN A 32 -21.61 -37.63 6.31
CA ASN A 32 -22.89 -37.90 6.95
C ASN A 32 -23.99 -36.88 6.63
N ALA A 33 -25.13 -37.44 6.27
CA ALA A 33 -26.39 -36.79 6.06
C ALA A 33 -27.09 -36.48 7.40
N SER A 34 -27.92 -35.44 7.44
CA SER A 34 -29.39 -35.59 7.54
C SER A 34 -30.08 -34.32 8.00
N ASN A 35 -31.01 -33.88 7.15
CA ASN A 35 -32.28 -33.19 7.38
C ASN A 35 -32.71 -32.88 8.82
N THR A 36 -33.26 -31.68 9.01
CA THR A 36 -34.55 -31.50 9.69
C THR A 36 -35.26 -30.26 9.14
N GLU A 37 -36.33 -30.49 8.39
CA GLU A 37 -37.40 -29.53 8.12
C GLU A 37 -38.19 -29.27 9.42
N ASN A 38 -38.62 -28.04 9.71
CA ASN A 38 -40.03 -27.78 10.06
C ASN A 38 -40.38 -26.27 10.10
N SER A 39 -41.23 -25.88 9.16
CA SER A 39 -42.49 -25.12 9.26
C SER A 39 -42.72 -24.03 10.32
N SER A 40 -43.12 -22.86 9.79
CA SER A 40 -43.96 -21.83 10.42
C SER A 40 -45.29 -22.37 10.98
N PRO A 41 -45.94 -21.61 11.87
CA PRO A 41 -47.24 -21.03 11.47
C PRO A 41 -47.51 -19.60 11.97
N GLU A 42 -48.49 -18.98 11.32
CA GLU A 42 -49.08 -17.66 11.61
C GLU A 42 -49.85 -17.60 12.94
N GLY A 43 -49.97 -16.38 13.49
CA GLY A 43 -50.90 -16.06 14.59
C GLY A 43 -50.92 -14.56 14.92
N SER A 44 -51.91 -13.85 14.37
CA SER A 44 -52.32 -12.49 14.78
C SER A 44 -52.97 -12.51 16.16
N GLU A 45 -52.71 -11.50 17.00
CA GLU A 45 -53.74 -10.59 17.55
C GLU A 45 -53.13 -9.47 18.42
N THR A 46 -53.86 -8.36 18.40
CA THR A 46 -53.59 -6.99 18.84
C THR A 46 -53.50 -6.76 20.36
N SER A 47 -52.67 -5.81 20.81
CA SER A 47 -53.03 -4.70 21.74
C SER A 47 -51.81 -3.83 22.11
N SER A 48 -51.89 -2.53 21.82
CA SER A 48 -51.14 -1.42 22.45
C SER A 48 -52.02 -0.82 23.56
N PRO A 49 -51.52 -0.10 24.60
CA PRO A 49 -50.52 0.97 24.42
C PRO A 49 -49.52 1.23 25.58
N GLU A 50 -48.64 2.20 25.28
CA GLU A 50 -47.87 3.12 26.15
C GLU A 50 -46.45 2.76 26.64
N GLU A 51 -45.56 3.70 26.30
CA GLU A 51 -44.29 4.11 26.91
C GLU A 51 -43.11 3.11 26.99
N THR A 52 -42.22 3.20 26.00
CA THR A 52 -40.90 3.87 26.10
C THR A 52 -40.22 3.77 24.73
N GLY A 53 -39.76 4.90 24.18
CA GLY A 53 -39.24 4.96 22.82
C GLY A 53 -37.97 4.11 22.63
N PRO A 54 -37.74 3.55 21.43
CA PRO A 54 -36.48 2.88 21.13
C PRO A 54 -35.32 3.91 21.17
N PRO A 55 -34.15 3.56 21.71
CA PRO A 55 -32.97 4.39 21.55
C PRO A 55 -32.61 4.51 20.06
N SER A 56 -32.16 5.70 19.66
CA SER A 56 -31.67 6.03 18.32
C SER A 56 -30.67 4.99 17.80
N PRO A 57 -30.63 4.72 16.47
CA PRO A 57 -29.52 3.99 15.87
C PRO A 57 -28.32 4.95 15.83
N GLY A 58 -27.51 4.90 16.87
CA GLY A 58 -26.28 5.66 16.99
C GLY A 58 -25.29 4.86 17.81
N GLU A 59 -24.08 4.78 17.29
CA GLU A 59 -22.89 4.18 17.91
C GLU A 59 -22.82 2.66 17.74
N SER A 60 -22.59 2.25 16.48
CA SER A 60 -21.77 1.06 16.22
C SER A 60 -20.41 1.35 16.88
N ASP A 61 -20.10 0.65 17.97
CA ASP A 61 -18.75 0.55 18.50
C ASP A 61 -17.84 0.09 17.36
N SER A 62 -17.13 1.05 16.76
CA SER A 62 -15.98 0.78 15.91
C SER A 62 -14.87 0.23 16.79
N SER A 63 -15.00 -1.05 17.18
CA SER A 63 -13.91 -1.78 17.80
C SER A 63 -12.77 -1.81 16.79
N ASN A 64 -11.73 -1.05 17.10
CA ASN A 64 -10.51 -0.94 16.31
C ASN A 64 -9.98 -2.35 16.01
N THR A 65 -10.01 -2.79 14.75
CA THR A 65 -9.62 -4.15 14.35
C THR A 65 -8.13 -4.42 14.60
N ALA A 66 -7.30 -3.38 14.70
CA ALA A 66 -5.91 -3.48 15.16
C ALA A 66 -5.82 -3.99 16.61
N ALA A 67 -6.66 -3.46 17.50
CA ALA A 67 -6.75 -3.95 18.87
C ALA A 67 -7.35 -5.38 18.96
N ALA A 68 -8.02 -5.85 17.90
CA ALA A 68 -8.52 -7.22 17.82
C ALA A 68 -7.39 -8.22 17.51
N CYS A 69 -6.41 -7.87 16.67
CA CYS A 69 -5.25 -8.73 16.43
C CYS A 69 -4.25 -8.73 17.61
N ASP A 70 -4.15 -7.62 18.36
CA ASP A 70 -3.37 -7.53 19.62
C ASP A 70 -3.89 -8.45 20.74
N SER A 71 -5.09 -9.01 20.58
CA SER A 71 -5.63 -9.99 21.51
C SER A 71 -5.02 -11.40 21.34
N PHE A 72 -4.30 -11.64 20.24
CA PHE A 72 -3.54 -12.87 20.00
C PHE A 72 -2.12 -12.80 20.59
N SER A 73 -1.51 -13.97 20.79
CA SER A 73 -0.14 -14.01 21.31
C SER A 73 0.86 -13.53 20.25
N PRO A 74 1.85 -12.70 20.62
CA PRO A 74 2.90 -12.22 19.72
C PRO A 74 3.57 -13.36 18.93
N GLY A 75 3.48 -13.33 17.61
CA GLY A 75 4.08 -14.31 16.69
C GLY A 75 3.30 -15.64 16.57
N SER A 76 1.99 -15.61 16.82
CA SER A 76 1.11 -16.77 16.60
C SER A 76 0.58 -16.82 15.17
N SER A 77 0.27 -18.03 14.68
CA SER A 77 -0.37 -18.23 13.37
C SER A 77 -1.69 -17.48 13.25
N GLU A 78 -2.43 -17.32 14.34
CA GLU A 78 -3.68 -16.60 14.42
C GLU A 78 -3.49 -15.09 14.33
N GLN A 79 -2.39 -14.57 14.89
CA GLN A 79 -1.98 -13.18 14.68
C GLN A 79 -1.55 -12.96 13.22
N GLU A 80 -0.73 -13.85 12.67
CA GLU A 80 -0.27 -13.79 11.28
C GLU A 80 -1.44 -13.87 10.28
N GLU A 81 -2.43 -14.75 10.50
CA GLU A 81 -3.64 -14.83 9.68
C GLU A 81 -4.57 -13.62 9.87
N CYS A 82 -4.64 -13.03 11.07
CA CYS A 82 -5.39 -11.81 11.35
C CYS A 82 -4.76 -10.60 10.62
N GLU A 83 -3.44 -10.49 10.66
CA GLU A 83 -2.65 -9.46 9.96
C GLU A 83 -2.72 -9.65 8.43
N ALA A 84 -2.62 -10.89 7.95
CA ALA A 84 -2.72 -11.23 6.52
C ALA A 84 -4.13 -11.04 5.94
N GLN A 85 -5.18 -10.97 6.78
CA GLN A 85 -6.55 -10.65 6.35
C GLN A 85 -6.79 -9.14 6.14
N GLY A 86 -5.76 -8.30 6.27
CA GLY A 86 -5.89 -6.87 6.03
C GLY A 86 -6.65 -6.19 7.17
N VAL A 87 -6.03 -6.12 8.34
CA VAL A 87 -6.50 -5.21 9.38
C VAL A 87 -6.56 -3.81 8.76
N ARG A 88 -7.69 -3.11 8.89
CA ARG A 88 -7.65 -1.64 8.84
C ARG A 88 -6.64 -1.26 9.91
N GLY A 89 -5.45 -0.87 9.48
CA GLY A 89 -4.51 -0.22 10.37
C GLY A 89 -5.32 0.85 11.10
N SER A 90 -5.16 0.92 12.42
CA SER A 90 -5.51 2.16 13.08
C SER A 90 -4.78 3.21 12.26
N THR A 91 -5.50 4.12 11.60
CA THR A 91 -4.86 5.30 11.05
C THR A 91 -4.13 5.90 12.24
N GLU A 92 -2.81 5.75 12.26
CA GLU A 92 -1.94 6.64 12.98
C GLU A 92 -2.26 7.99 12.34
N ASP A 93 -3.25 8.67 12.88
CA ASP A 93 -3.29 10.09 12.68
C ASP A 93 -4.05 10.82 13.76
N PRO A 94 -3.37 11.79 14.39
CA PRO A 94 -4.04 13.04 14.68
C PRO A 94 -3.58 14.18 13.77
N ASP A 95 -2.41 14.11 13.12
CA ASP A 95 -1.80 15.25 12.43
C ASP A 95 -1.17 14.84 11.08
N ARG A 96 -2.02 14.52 10.08
CA ARG A 96 -1.63 14.31 8.67
C ARG A 96 -0.72 15.40 8.15
N CYS A 97 -0.92 16.58 8.71
CA CYS A 97 -0.16 17.78 8.45
C CYS A 97 0.89 17.89 9.55
N GLY A 98 2.14 17.54 9.22
CA GLY A 98 3.24 17.68 10.16
C GLY A 98 3.47 19.13 10.57
N ASN A 99 3.91 19.34 11.81
CA ASN A 99 4.47 20.61 12.30
C ASN A 99 5.99 20.67 12.15
N THR A 100 6.59 19.61 11.63
CA THR A 100 8.01 19.45 11.38
C THR A 100 8.21 19.17 9.90
N THR A 101 9.28 19.74 9.36
CA THR A 101 9.66 19.52 7.97
C THR A 101 10.25 18.12 7.84
N PRO A 102 9.66 17.25 7.01
CA PRO A 102 10.18 15.93 6.76
C PRO A 102 11.57 15.98 6.11
N SER A 103 12.40 14.98 6.37
CA SER A 103 13.72 14.79 5.77
C SER A 103 13.70 13.63 4.78
N PRO A 104 14.39 13.71 3.64
CA PRO A 104 14.48 12.60 2.69
C PRO A 104 14.97 11.32 3.35
N ILE A 105 14.40 10.18 2.96
CA ILE A 105 14.89 8.88 3.41
C ILE A 105 15.54 8.10 2.28
N ALA A 106 16.72 7.54 2.56
CA ALA A 106 17.36 6.56 1.68
C ALA A 106 16.79 5.15 1.92
N SER A 107 16.37 4.84 3.15
CA SER A 107 15.80 3.53 3.50
C SER A 107 14.82 3.55 4.68
N GLY A 108 14.01 2.50 4.74
CA GLY A 108 13.06 2.15 5.79
C GLY A 108 11.60 2.33 5.37
N ILE A 109 10.71 2.39 6.36
CA ILE A 109 9.25 2.44 6.21
C ILE A 109 8.72 3.89 6.28
N ILE A 110 7.81 4.24 5.38
CA ILE A 110 7.01 5.47 5.36
C ILE A 110 5.55 5.04 5.41
N GLU A 111 4.76 5.69 6.26
CA GLU A 111 3.32 5.45 6.37
C GLU A 111 2.59 6.78 6.17
N GLY A 112 1.46 6.75 5.48
CA GLY A 112 0.69 7.95 5.20
C GLY A 112 -0.79 7.66 5.02
N THR A 113 -1.61 8.61 5.45
CA THR A 113 -3.05 8.64 5.19
C THR A 113 -3.35 9.68 4.12
N PHE A 114 -4.05 9.30 3.06
CA PHE A 114 -4.43 10.20 1.99
C PHE A 114 -5.52 11.19 2.44
N GLY A 115 -5.32 12.45 2.08
CA GLY A 115 -6.29 13.53 2.26
C GLY A 115 -5.91 14.73 1.40
N PRO A 116 -6.69 15.83 1.41
CA PRO A 116 -6.39 17.03 0.62
C PRO A 116 -5.00 17.56 0.96
N TYR A 117 -4.22 18.11 0.03
CA TYR A 117 -2.87 18.57 0.40
C TYR A 117 -2.84 19.50 1.63
N CYS A 118 -1.86 19.27 2.50
CA CYS A 118 -1.42 20.21 3.52
C CYS A 118 0.09 20.12 3.71
N GLU A 119 0.67 21.17 4.30
CA GLU A 119 2.11 21.23 4.53
C GLU A 119 2.57 20.03 5.37
N ASN A 120 3.70 19.44 4.95
CA ASN A 120 4.33 18.26 5.56
C ASN A 120 3.46 16.98 5.54
N ALA A 121 2.42 16.91 4.71
CA ALA A 121 1.70 15.66 4.52
C ALA A 121 2.53 14.63 3.76
N ILE A 122 2.55 13.40 4.28
CA ILE A 122 3.16 12.27 3.61
C ILE A 122 2.32 11.86 2.39
N ALA A 123 0.99 11.79 2.52
CA ALA A 123 0.11 11.33 1.46
C ALA A 123 -0.97 12.37 1.15
N SER A 124 -1.09 12.74 -0.14
CA SER A 124 -2.07 13.70 -0.64
C SER A 124 -2.91 13.08 -1.75
N THR A 125 -4.22 13.28 -1.70
CA THR A 125 -5.15 12.93 -2.80
C THR A 125 -5.44 14.16 -3.66
N TYR A 126 -5.48 13.95 -4.97
CA TYR A 126 -5.86 14.93 -5.99
C TYR A 126 -7.19 14.56 -6.67
N ASP A 127 -7.56 13.27 -6.66
CA ASP A 127 -8.87 12.79 -7.13
C ASP A 127 -9.48 11.86 -6.06
N SER A 128 -10.34 12.42 -5.21
CA SER A 128 -10.97 11.68 -4.11
C SER A 128 -12.01 10.66 -4.56
N SER A 129 -12.35 10.62 -5.85
CA SER A 129 -13.20 9.55 -6.41
C SER A 129 -12.42 8.27 -6.69
N LEU A 130 -11.10 8.38 -6.89
CA LEU A 130 -10.19 7.25 -7.14
C LEU A 130 -9.34 6.91 -5.92
N VAL A 131 -8.91 7.91 -5.16
CA VAL A 131 -8.17 7.76 -3.90
C VAL A 131 -8.91 8.52 -2.79
N PRO A 132 -9.92 7.90 -2.15
CA PRO A 132 -10.70 8.51 -1.09
C PRO A 132 -9.86 9.02 0.09
N GLU A 133 -10.36 10.06 0.76
CA GLU A 133 -9.78 10.50 2.04
C GLU A 133 -9.86 9.39 3.08
N GLY A 134 -8.78 9.18 3.84
CA GLY A 134 -8.67 8.08 4.80
C GLY A 134 -8.20 6.75 4.20
N ALA A 135 -8.02 6.67 2.87
CA ALA A 135 -7.16 5.64 2.27
C ALA A 135 -5.75 5.77 2.84
N ASP A 136 -4.99 4.69 2.85
CA ASP A 136 -3.65 4.69 3.44
C ASP A 136 -2.63 3.95 2.57
N THR A 137 -1.37 4.20 2.88
CA THR A 137 -0.24 3.60 2.19
C THR A 137 0.90 3.30 3.15
N THR A 138 1.63 2.23 2.84
CA THR A 138 2.92 1.93 3.42
C THR A 138 3.93 1.79 2.28
N VAL A 139 5.01 2.54 2.34
CA VAL A 139 6.15 2.43 1.42
C VAL A 139 7.34 1.90 2.20
N THR A 140 7.91 0.80 1.76
CA THR A 140 9.17 0.28 2.29
C THR A 140 10.27 0.42 1.26
N ILE A 141 11.35 1.11 1.63
CA ILE A 141 12.53 1.30 0.80
C ILE A 141 13.69 0.51 1.40
N ASN A 142 14.21 -0.45 0.66
CA ASN A 142 15.37 -1.23 1.03
C ASN A 142 16.49 -0.99 0.02
N GLU A 143 17.63 -0.48 0.49
CA GLU A 143 18.78 -0.24 -0.37
C GLU A 143 19.89 -1.25 -0.10
N THR A 144 20.54 -1.66 -1.18
CA THR A 144 21.82 -2.34 -1.16
C THR A 144 22.91 -1.39 -1.66
N GLU A 145 24.15 -1.88 -1.79
CA GLU A 145 25.23 -1.09 -2.40
C GLU A 145 25.00 -0.78 -3.90
N ALA A 146 24.04 -1.43 -4.56
CA ALA A 146 23.85 -1.34 -6.01
C ALA A 146 22.39 -1.28 -6.48
N SER A 147 21.41 -1.37 -5.58
CA SER A 147 20.00 -1.42 -5.94
C SER A 147 19.12 -0.83 -4.85
N THR A 148 17.94 -0.38 -5.26
CA THR A 148 16.84 0.02 -4.39
C THR A 148 15.65 -0.89 -4.69
N ASP A 149 15.16 -1.57 -3.67
CA ASP A 149 13.88 -2.28 -3.67
C ASP A 149 12.84 -1.38 -3.02
N VAL A 150 11.72 -1.15 -3.70
CA VAL A 150 10.58 -0.38 -3.18
C VAL A 150 9.35 -1.26 -3.20
N ASP A 151 8.76 -1.45 -2.02
CA ASP A 151 7.47 -2.09 -1.81
C ASP A 151 6.43 -1.01 -1.50
N LEU A 152 5.29 -1.05 -2.20
CA LEU A 152 4.17 -0.15 -2.02
C LEU A 152 2.92 -0.96 -1.70
N ILE A 153 2.37 -0.72 -0.52
CA ILE A 153 1.06 -1.21 -0.10
C ILE A 153 0.11 -0.03 -0.13
N VAL A 154 -1.07 -0.22 -0.72
CA VAL A 154 -2.17 0.75 -0.71
C VAL A 154 -3.45 0.08 -0.24
N ARG A 155 -4.29 0.85 0.48
CA ARG A 155 -5.59 0.39 0.97
C ARG A 155 -6.64 1.48 0.84
N GLY A 156 -7.87 1.09 0.53
CA GLY A 156 -9.01 2.00 0.45
C GLY A 156 -9.11 2.80 -0.85
N PHE A 157 -8.37 2.42 -1.89
CA PHE A 157 -8.47 3.01 -3.23
C PHE A 157 -9.75 2.51 -3.92
N LEU A 158 -10.11 3.10 -5.07
CA LEU A 158 -11.22 2.57 -5.87
C LEU A 158 -10.93 1.10 -6.26
N PRO A 159 -11.83 0.13 -5.99
CA PRO A 159 -11.62 -1.27 -6.32
C PRO A 159 -11.44 -1.54 -7.82
N ASN A 160 -10.74 -2.65 -8.16
CA ASN A 160 -10.56 -3.13 -9.53
C ASN A 160 -10.05 -2.07 -10.52
N THR A 161 -9.23 -1.12 -10.06
CA THR A 161 -8.83 0.05 -10.83
C THR A 161 -7.32 0.02 -11.07
N PRO A 162 -6.84 0.23 -12.31
CA PRO A 162 -5.43 0.29 -12.61
C PRO A 162 -4.83 1.65 -12.24
N PHE A 163 -3.62 1.60 -11.68
CA PHE A 163 -2.83 2.77 -11.29
C PHE A 163 -1.36 2.57 -11.68
N THR A 164 -0.65 3.69 -11.81
CA THR A 164 0.80 3.72 -11.99
C THR A 164 1.40 4.70 -11.00
N ALA A 165 2.36 4.24 -10.19
CA ALA A 165 3.18 5.08 -9.33
C ALA A 165 4.57 5.26 -9.97
N THR A 166 4.97 6.51 -10.20
CA THR A 166 6.29 6.88 -10.74
C THR A 166 7.09 7.65 -9.70
N LEU A 167 8.40 7.45 -9.66
CA LEU A 167 9.29 8.27 -8.83
C LEU A 167 9.49 9.65 -9.45
N HIS A 168 9.41 10.69 -8.63
CA HIS A 168 9.52 12.09 -9.02
C HIS A 168 10.58 12.81 -8.20
N GLU A 169 11.16 13.86 -8.79
CA GLU A 169 12.34 14.55 -8.23
C GLU A 169 12.03 15.30 -6.93
N ASP A 170 10.89 15.99 -6.84
CA ASP A 170 10.49 16.85 -5.73
C ASP A 170 9.42 16.20 -4.84
N THR A 171 9.10 16.83 -3.71
CA THR A 171 8.02 16.40 -2.80
C THR A 171 6.64 16.69 -3.34
N CYS A 172 5.63 16.03 -2.79
CA CYS A 172 4.23 16.37 -3.07
C CYS A 172 3.92 17.82 -2.67
N GLY A 173 3.04 18.45 -3.46
CA GLY A 173 2.55 19.80 -3.20
C GLY A 173 1.04 19.89 -3.35
N ALA A 174 0.53 21.12 -3.25
CA ALA A 174 -0.89 21.42 -3.43
C ALA A 174 -1.44 20.96 -4.78
N GLU A 175 -0.58 21.02 -5.80
CA GLU A 175 -0.87 20.56 -7.15
C GLU A 175 0.08 19.40 -7.49
N ALA A 176 -0.37 18.44 -8.29
CA ALA A 176 0.45 17.30 -8.70
C ALA A 176 1.76 17.71 -9.41
N SER A 177 1.75 18.82 -10.14
CA SER A 177 2.95 19.35 -10.82
C SER A 177 4.08 19.76 -9.87
N ALA A 178 3.79 19.94 -8.58
CA ALA A 178 4.81 20.25 -7.57
C ALA A 178 5.78 19.09 -7.29
N ALA A 179 5.39 17.85 -7.61
CA ALA A 179 6.30 16.69 -7.55
C ALA A 179 7.49 16.81 -8.52
N GLY A 180 7.44 17.76 -9.47
CA GLY A 180 8.51 17.94 -10.44
C GLY A 180 8.48 16.87 -11.53
N PRO A 181 9.54 16.76 -12.36
CA PRO A 181 9.61 15.75 -13.41
C PRO A 181 9.78 14.33 -12.83
N GLU A 182 9.48 13.33 -13.64
CA GLU A 182 9.80 11.94 -13.33
C GLU A 182 11.31 11.79 -13.17
N TYR A 183 11.74 11.17 -12.07
CA TYR A 183 13.14 10.89 -11.82
C TYR A 183 13.67 9.86 -12.82
N THR A 184 14.84 10.16 -13.38
CA THR A 184 15.55 9.25 -14.27
C THR A 184 17.01 9.17 -13.84
N ASP A 185 17.44 7.99 -13.38
CA ASP A 185 18.85 7.76 -13.08
C ASP A 185 19.71 8.00 -14.32
N THR A 186 20.82 8.71 -14.15
CA THR A 186 21.69 9.12 -15.26
C THR A 186 22.86 8.18 -15.48
N GLN A 187 23.12 7.27 -14.55
CA GLN A 187 24.28 6.39 -14.57
C GLN A 187 23.97 5.01 -15.19
N ASN A 188 22.76 4.51 -14.98
CA ASN A 188 22.27 3.26 -15.52
C ASN A 188 21.78 3.45 -16.97
N THR A 189 21.97 2.43 -17.81
CA THR A 189 21.61 2.48 -19.24
C THR A 189 20.52 1.48 -19.62
N GLN A 190 20.11 0.62 -18.68
CA GLN A 190 19.12 -0.43 -18.92
C GLN A 190 17.78 -0.13 -18.27
N SER A 191 17.79 0.17 -16.96
CA SER A 191 16.60 0.55 -16.22
C SER A 191 16.92 1.83 -15.46
N ARG A 192 16.32 2.94 -15.90
CA ARG A 192 16.62 4.29 -15.41
C ARG A 192 15.51 4.88 -14.56
N ASN A 193 14.32 4.31 -14.66
CA ASN A 193 13.11 4.86 -14.05
C ASN A 193 12.59 3.84 -13.03
N LEU A 194 11.95 4.35 -11.98
CA LEU A 194 11.23 3.54 -11.00
C LEU A 194 9.74 3.74 -11.26
N ILE A 195 9.10 2.69 -11.75
CA ILE A 195 7.70 2.69 -12.15
C ILE A 195 7.05 1.41 -11.59
N MET A 196 5.97 1.59 -10.83
CA MET A 196 5.15 0.51 -10.28
C MET A 196 3.76 0.57 -10.91
N ASN A 197 3.36 -0.50 -11.59
CA ASN A 197 1.99 -0.64 -12.10
C ASN A 197 1.25 -1.61 -11.19
N PHE A 198 0.07 -1.20 -10.72
CA PHE A 198 -0.74 -2.02 -9.85
C PHE A 198 -2.21 -1.90 -10.21
N THR A 199 -3.00 -2.89 -9.77
CA THR A 199 -4.45 -2.88 -9.88
C THR A 199 -4.98 -3.24 -8.52
N THR A 200 -5.90 -2.44 -8.02
CA THR A 200 -6.54 -2.70 -6.74
C THR A 200 -7.46 -3.91 -6.84
N ASP A 201 -7.58 -4.68 -5.77
CA ASP A 201 -8.52 -5.79 -5.65
C ASP A 201 -9.96 -5.30 -5.41
N ASP A 202 -10.87 -6.24 -5.10
CA ASP A 202 -12.29 -5.96 -4.82
C ASP A 202 -12.50 -5.09 -3.57
N ASP A 203 -11.51 -5.05 -2.66
CA ASP A 203 -11.55 -4.29 -1.41
C ASP A 203 -10.79 -2.95 -1.52
N GLY A 204 -10.20 -2.65 -2.70
CA GLY A 204 -9.44 -1.41 -2.91
C GLY A 204 -8.00 -1.50 -2.41
N GLY A 205 -7.48 -2.71 -2.20
CA GLY A 205 -6.12 -2.98 -1.75
C GLY A 205 -5.17 -3.38 -2.88
N SER A 206 -3.87 -3.13 -2.72
CA SER A 206 -2.83 -3.68 -3.60
C SER A 206 -1.48 -3.73 -2.90
N ASP A 207 -0.66 -4.70 -3.28
CA ASP A 207 0.74 -4.84 -2.87
C ASP A 207 1.59 -4.99 -4.15
N VAL A 208 2.55 -4.10 -4.34
CA VAL A 208 3.40 -4.05 -5.53
C VAL A 208 4.84 -3.71 -5.16
N SER A 209 5.79 -4.40 -5.78
CA SER A 209 7.23 -4.19 -5.58
C SER A 209 7.94 -3.89 -6.89
N VAL A 210 9.01 -3.09 -6.82
CA VAL A 210 9.95 -2.88 -7.92
C VAL A 210 11.39 -2.85 -7.42
N THR A 211 12.29 -3.45 -8.19
CA THR A 211 13.74 -3.37 -7.98
C THR A 211 14.36 -2.45 -9.03
N ALA A 212 14.93 -1.34 -8.59
CA ALA A 212 15.76 -0.47 -9.39
C ALA A 212 17.25 -0.91 -9.29
N PRO A 213 17.96 -1.14 -10.40
CA PRO A 213 19.38 -1.54 -10.39
C PRO A 213 20.33 -0.33 -10.21
N TRP A 214 19.95 0.57 -9.32
CA TRP A 214 20.67 1.76 -8.88
C TRP A 214 20.15 2.16 -7.49
N VAL A 215 20.91 2.98 -6.77
CA VAL A 215 20.58 3.47 -5.43
C VAL A 215 19.93 4.85 -5.57
N LEU A 216 18.95 5.19 -4.73
CA LEU A 216 18.38 6.53 -4.71
C LEU A 216 19.50 7.55 -4.40
N PRO A 217 19.52 8.71 -5.08
CA PRO A 217 20.49 9.74 -4.76
C PRO A 217 20.38 10.22 -3.31
N ASP A 218 21.52 10.27 -2.63
CA ASP A 218 21.65 10.84 -1.28
C ASP A 218 21.71 12.39 -1.28
N ASP A 219 21.60 13.01 -2.45
CA ASP A 219 21.57 14.46 -2.65
C ASP A 219 20.19 15.09 -2.46
N GLY A 220 19.18 14.28 -2.10
CA GLY A 220 17.82 14.73 -1.85
C GLY A 220 16.99 14.86 -3.12
N ILE A 221 17.29 14.11 -4.17
CA ILE A 221 16.43 13.96 -5.36
C ILE A 221 15.69 12.60 -5.28
N GLY A 222 14.48 12.52 -5.85
CA GLY A 222 13.67 11.29 -5.81
C GLY A 222 12.80 11.26 -4.56
N ARG A 223 12.05 12.35 -4.35
CA ARG A 223 11.39 12.65 -3.07
C ARG A 223 9.90 12.33 -3.06
N SER A 224 9.31 11.84 -4.15
CA SER A 224 7.92 11.43 -4.13
C SER A 224 7.58 10.32 -5.11
N LEU A 225 6.50 9.58 -4.82
CA LEU A 225 5.79 8.74 -5.76
C LEU A 225 4.53 9.47 -6.21
N LEU A 226 4.45 9.83 -7.49
CA LEU A 226 3.23 10.38 -8.08
C LEU A 226 2.39 9.23 -8.63
N ILE A 227 1.13 9.16 -8.20
CA ILE A 227 0.19 8.11 -8.62
C ILE A 227 -0.73 8.68 -9.69
N THR A 228 -0.84 7.97 -10.80
CA THR A 228 -1.73 8.30 -11.93
C THR A 228 -2.70 7.17 -12.20
N SER A 229 -3.82 7.50 -12.85
CA SER A 229 -4.74 6.52 -13.41
C SER A 229 -5.29 6.99 -14.75
N GLU A 230 -5.38 6.08 -15.72
CA GLU A 230 -6.03 6.35 -17.01
C GLU A 230 -7.54 6.60 -16.87
N THR A 231 -8.15 6.19 -15.75
CA THR A 231 -9.57 6.44 -15.48
C THR A 231 -9.82 7.82 -14.88
N SER A 232 -8.76 8.54 -14.50
CA SER A 232 -8.88 9.90 -13.98
C SER A 232 -9.39 10.82 -15.08
N THR A 233 -10.46 11.55 -14.78
CA THR A 233 -10.84 12.69 -15.62
C THR A 233 -9.92 13.85 -15.28
N PRO A 234 -9.26 14.49 -16.26
CA PRO A 234 -8.49 15.69 -16.00
C PRO A 234 -9.40 16.71 -15.31
N GLY A 235 -9.10 16.99 -14.04
CA GLY A 235 -9.71 18.09 -13.32
C GLY A 235 -9.44 19.41 -14.06
N THR A 236 -10.33 20.39 -13.92
CA THR A 236 -10.10 21.77 -14.39
C THR A 236 -8.94 22.48 -13.67
N ASP A 237 -8.38 21.80 -12.69
CA ASP A 237 -7.34 22.12 -11.74
C ASP A 237 -6.14 21.24 -12.03
N GLN A 238 -5.18 21.83 -12.75
CA GLN A 238 -3.72 21.61 -12.89
C GLN A 238 -3.03 20.33 -12.32
N SER A 239 -3.75 19.24 -12.18
CA SER A 239 -3.22 17.90 -11.97
C SER A 239 -2.44 17.57 -13.24
N GLY A 240 -1.16 17.23 -13.11
CA GLY A 240 -0.41 16.60 -14.19
C GLY A 240 -1.29 15.49 -14.77
N GLU A 241 -1.41 15.41 -16.10
CA GLU A 241 -2.47 14.64 -16.77
C GLU A 241 -2.66 13.24 -16.13
N GLY A 242 -3.82 13.02 -15.51
CA GLY A 242 -4.18 11.75 -14.88
C GLY A 242 -3.63 11.50 -13.46
N ALA A 243 -2.97 12.47 -12.82
CA ALA A 243 -2.52 12.37 -11.44
C ALA A 243 -3.70 12.34 -10.46
N VAL A 244 -3.69 11.35 -9.56
CA VAL A 244 -4.78 11.09 -8.60
C VAL A 244 -4.34 11.20 -7.15
N ALA A 245 -3.05 10.98 -6.88
CA ALA A 245 -2.48 11.08 -5.54
C ALA A 245 -0.95 11.22 -5.58
N CYS A 246 -0.34 11.55 -4.46
CA CYS A 246 1.10 11.66 -4.31
C CYS A 246 1.55 11.23 -2.90
N ILE A 247 2.70 10.57 -2.81
CA ILE A 247 3.34 10.13 -1.56
C ILE A 247 4.73 10.76 -1.46
N SER A 248 5.00 11.57 -0.44
CA SER A 248 6.32 12.13 -0.14
C SER A 248 7.20 11.07 0.53
N LEU A 249 8.43 10.90 0.07
CA LEU A 249 9.39 9.91 0.57
C LEU A 249 10.29 10.49 1.65
N GLU A 250 9.66 11.01 2.70
CA GLU A 250 10.31 11.77 3.76
C GLU A 250 9.82 11.35 5.15
N ARG A 251 10.59 11.70 6.19
CA ARG A 251 10.26 11.47 7.62
C ARG A 251 10.39 12.71 8.49
#